data_AF-A0A544VTQ1-F1
#
_entry.id   AF-A0A544VTQ1-F1
#
_cell.length_a   1.000
_cell.length_b   1.000
_cell.length_c   1.000
_cell.angle_alpha   90.00
_cell.angle_beta   90.00
_cell.angle_gamma   90.00
#
_symmetry.space_group_name_H-M   'P 1'
#
loop_
_entity.id
_entity.type
_entity.pdbx_description
1 polymer ?
#
loop_
_entity_poly.entity_id
_entity_poly.type
_entity_poly.pdbx_seq_one_letter_code
_entity_poly.pdbx_strand_id
1 'polypeptide(L)' 'MTTSSLGLIAGLLLGIAAAAGGLTGFVVALILGVAGYLIGGQRDGEFDLSTLFPGRRRG' A
#
# COMPACT_ATOMS: atom_id res chain seq x y z
N MET A 1 -11.97 10.17 4.64
CA MET A 1 -10.63 10.55 5.13
C MET A 1 -9.95 11.37 4.05
N THR A 2 -9.25 12.46 4.37
CA THR A 2 -8.56 13.26 3.34
C THR A 2 -7.28 12.55 2.89
N THR A 3 -6.88 12.73 1.63
CA THR A 3 -5.61 12.20 1.08
C THR A 3 -4.42 12.53 1.98
N SER A 4 -4.40 13.72 2.58
CA SER A 4 -3.35 14.14 3.50
C SER A 4 -3.30 13.29 4.77
N SER A 5 -4.45 12.90 5.34
CA SER A 5 -4.49 12.01 6.51
C SER A 5 -4.00 10.60 6.18
N LEU A 6 -4.35 10.08 4.99
CA LEU A 6 -3.83 8.79 4.52
C LEU A 6 -2.32 8.82 4.34
N GLY A 7 -1.78 9.87 3.72
CA GLY A 7 -0.34 10.05 3.55
C GLY A 7 0.41 10.14 4.89
N LEU A 8 -0.15 10.85 5.87
CA LEU A 8 0.44 10.97 7.21
C LEU A 8 0.49 9.59 7.91
N ILE A 9 -0.61 8.85 7.89
CA ILE A 9 -0.68 7.51 8.50
C ILE A 9 0.31 6.55 7.81
N ALA A 10 0.34 6.53 6.47
CA ALA A 10 1.26 5.69 5.72
C ALA A 10 2.73 6.01 6.04
N GLY A 11 3.10 7.30 6.05
CA GLY A 11 4.45 7.75 6.38
C GLY A 11 4.87 7.43 7.81
N LEU A 12 3.97 7.62 8.78
CA LEU A 12 4.23 7.30 10.19
C LEU A 12 4.51 5.81 10.39
N LEU A 13 3.66 4.95 9.81
CA LEU A 13 3.83 3.49 9.89
C LEU A 13 5.15 3.05 9.24
N LEU A 14 5.50 3.65 8.11
CA LEU A 14 6.72 3.36 7.40
C LEU A 14 7.97 3.78 8.21
N GLY A 15 7.91 4.93 8.88
CA GLY A 15 8.96 5.38 9.81
C GLY A 15 9.11 4.48 11.03
N ILE A 16 8.00 4.02 11.61
CA ILE A 16 8.01 3.06 12.74
C ILE A 16 8.64 1.72 12.31
N ALA A 17 8.31 1.23 11.12
CA ALA A 17 8.91 0.00 10.58
C ALA A 17 10.43 0.15 10.39
N ALA A 18 10.90 1.30 9.90
CA ALA A 18 12.33 1.59 9.77
C ALA A 18 13.03 1.69 11.13
N ALA A 19 12.39 2.32 12.13
CA ALA A 19 12.96 2.47 13.46
C ALA A 19 13.02 1.14 14.25
N ALA A 20 11.99 0.28 14.10
CA ALA A 20 11.89 -0.98 14.84
C ALA A 20 12.84 -2.08 14.32
N GLY A 21 13.16 -2.09 13.03
CA GLY A 21 13.93 -3.19 12.42
C GLY A 21 15.10 -2.77 11.52
N GLY A 22 15.44 -1.48 11.47
CA GLY A 22 16.45 -0.95 10.55
C GLY A 22 16.04 -1.11 9.07
N LEU A 23 17.01 -1.00 8.15
CA LEU A 23 16.75 -1.10 6.71
C LEU A 23 16.19 -2.48 6.32
N THR A 24 16.68 -3.55 6.95
CA THR A 24 16.19 -4.92 6.71
C THR A 24 14.75 -5.12 7.20
N GLY A 25 14.41 -4.62 8.40
CA GLY A 25 13.04 -4.68 8.91
C GLY A 25 12.06 -3.84 8.11
N PHE A 26 12.50 -2.67 7.63
CA PHE A 26 11.73 -1.84 6.70
C PHE A 26 11.40 -2.58 5.40
N VAL A 27 12.38 -3.23 4.77
CA VAL A 27 12.17 -3.96 3.50
C VAL A 27 11.23 -5.13 3.70
N VAL A 28 11.38 -5.89 4.80
CA VAL A 28 10.45 -6.99 5.12
C VAL A 28 9.03 -6.47 5.37
N ALA A 29 8.88 -5.39 6.13
CA ALA A 29 7.59 -4.77 6.40
C ALA A 29 6.94 -4.22 5.11
N LEU A 30 7.73 -3.62 4.22
CA LEU A 30 7.27 -3.13 2.91
C LEU A 30 6.78 -4.29 2.05
N ILE A 31 7.55 -5.37 1.93
CA ILE A 31 7.16 -6.56 1.15
C ILE A 31 5.90 -7.18 1.73
N LEU A 32 5.82 -7.36 3.04
CA LEU A 32 4.66 -7.96 3.70
C LEU A 32 3.42 -7.07 3.60
N GLY A 33 3.59 -5.74 3.72
CA GLY A 33 2.51 -4.76 3.56
C GLY A 33 1.97 -4.73 2.13
N VAL A 34 2.85 -4.73 1.11
CA VAL A 34 2.45 -4.79 -0.30
C VAL A 34 1.78 -6.13 -0.61
N ALA A 35 2.34 -7.25 -0.14
CA ALA A 35 1.76 -8.57 -0.33
C ALA A 35 0.38 -8.68 0.34
N GLY A 36 0.24 -8.17 1.57
CA GLY A 36 -1.03 -8.13 2.30
C GLY A 36 -2.07 -7.25 1.61
N TYR A 37 -1.66 -6.09 1.08
CA TYR A 37 -2.53 -5.22 0.28
C TYR A 37 -3.01 -5.90 -1.01
N LEU A 38 -2.10 -6.56 -1.74
CA LEU A 38 -2.43 -7.28 -2.95
C LEU A 38 -3.37 -8.48 -2.67
N ILE A 39 -3.08 -9.27 -1.64
CA ILE A 39 -3.90 -10.43 -1.27
C ILE A 39 -5.27 -10.00 -0.72
N GLY A 40 -5.30 -8.98 0.14
CA GLY A 40 -6.55 -8.38 0.64
C GLY A 40 -7.39 -7.82 -0.50
N GLY A 41 -6.76 -7.12 -1.44
CA GLY A 41 -7.41 -6.63 -2.64
C GLY A 41 -7.99 -7.74 -3.51
N GLN A 42 -7.30 -8.87 -3.66
CA GLN A 42 -7.86 -10.00 -4.41
C GLN A 42 -9.05 -10.69 -3.69
N ARG A 43 -9.09 -10.65 -2.35
CA ARG A 43 -10.12 -11.34 -1.54
C ARG A 43 -11.44 -10.57 -1.46
N ASP A 44 -11.38 -9.24 -1.48
CA ASP A 44 -12.57 -8.41 -1.26
C ASP A 44 -13.48 -8.34 -2.49
N GLY A 45 -13.03 -8.71 -3.70
CA GLY A 45 -13.85 -8.63 -4.93
C GLY A 45 -14.26 -7.20 -5.33
N GLU A 46 -14.04 -6.22 -4.46
CA GLU A 46 -14.35 -4.78 -4.57
C GLU A 46 -13.11 -3.93 -4.86
N PHE A 47 -11.89 -4.48 -4.70
CA PHE A 47 -10.68 -3.87 -5.26
C PHE A 47 -10.68 -4.10 -6.76
N ASP A 48 -11.55 -3.34 -7.41
CA ASP A 48 -11.59 -3.18 -8.83
C ASP A 48 -10.26 -2.52 -9.26
N LEU A 49 -9.30 -3.38 -9.60
CA LEU A 49 -8.07 -3.01 -10.31
C LEU A 49 -8.39 -2.19 -11.58
N SER A 50 -9.64 -2.14 -12.07
CA SER A 50 -10.06 -1.26 -13.16
C SER A 50 -10.15 0.23 -12.80
N THR A 51 -10.28 0.58 -11.51
CA THR A 51 -10.27 1.99 -11.07
C THR A 51 -8.85 2.55 -10.93
N LEU A 52 -7.89 1.68 -10.60
CA LEU A 52 -6.44 1.99 -10.53
C LEU A 52 -5.69 1.74 -11.84
N PHE A 53 -6.28 0.98 -12.78
CA PHE A 53 -5.94 1.01 -14.20
C PHE A 53 -7.01 1.82 -14.97
N PRO A 54 -7.01 3.17 -14.91
CA PRO A 54 -7.70 3.95 -15.93
C PRO A 54 -7.19 3.48 -17.27
N GLY A 55 -8.08 2.80 -17.99
CA GLY A 55 -7.79 2.17 -19.24
C GLY A 55 -7.01 3.12 -20.13
N ARG A 56 -5.93 2.58 -20.67
CA ARG A 56 -5.33 2.96 -21.94
C ARG A 56 -6.39 2.88 -23.06
N ARG A 57 -7.39 3.77 -23.03
CA ARG A 57 -8.40 4.00 -24.07
C ARG A 57 -7.93 5.24 -24.82
N ARG A 58 -6.95 5.13 -25.72
CA ARG A 58 -7.11 4.88 -27.17
C ARG A 58 -8.24 5.72 -27.77
N GLY A 59 -7.86 6.67 -28.62
CA GLY A 59 -8.62 7.15 -29.78
C GLY A 59 -9.66 8.21 -29.47
#